data_AF-A0A830CJJ9-F1
#
_entry.id   AF-A0A830CJJ9-F1
#
_cell.length_a   1.000
_cell.length_b   1.000
_cell.length_c   1.000
_cell.angle_alpha   90.00
_cell.angle_beta   90.00
_cell.angle_gamma   90.00
#
_symmetry.space_group_name_H-M   'P 1'
#
loop_
_entity.id
_entity.type
_entity.pdbx_description
1 polymer ?
#
loop_
_entity_poly.entity_id
_entity_poly.type
_entity_poly.pdbx_seq_one_letter_code
_entity_poly.pdbx_strand_id
1 'polypeptide(L)' 'MGFIIIGICSITDMGLKRALLLIISHGFIGASLIFLAGMTYDRIQSVYLDEMGGIAVPMPK' A
#
# COMPACT_ATOMS: atom_id res chain seq x y z
N MET A 1 1.99 -4.42 8.44
CA MET A 1 2.20 -5.75 9.04
C MET A 1 2.09 -5.82 10.56
N GLY A 2 2.63 -4.86 11.35
CA GLY A 2 2.63 -4.96 12.83
C GLY A 2 1.27 -5.17 13.50
N PHE A 3 0.21 -4.52 13.01
CA PHE A 3 -1.17 -4.71 13.53
C PHE A 3 -1.72 -6.13 13.33
N ILE A 4 -1.22 -6.88 12.34
CA ILE A 4 -1.60 -8.28 12.12
C ILE A 4 -1.04 -9.15 13.25
N ILE A 5 0.22 -8.92 13.63
CA ILE A 5 0.89 -9.64 14.73
C ILE A 5 0.18 -9.36 16.06
N ILE A 6 -0.18 -8.09 16.32
CA ILE A 6 -0.94 -7.70 17.51
C ILE A 6 -2.30 -8.41 17.56
N GLY A 7 -3.00 -8.50 16.42
CA GLY A 7 -4.28 -9.20 16.32
C GLY A 7 -4.19 -10.71 16.57
N ILE A 8 -3.11 -11.35 16.09
CA ILE A 8 -2.84 -12.78 16.34
C ILE A 8 -2.44 -13.02 17.80
N CYS A 9 -1.56 -12.19 18.36
CA CYS A 9 -1.11 -12.28 19.76
C CYS A 9 -2.21 -11.97 20.78
N SER A 10 -3.32 -11.34 20.36
CA SER A 10 -4.46 -11.09 21.25
C SER A 10 -5.19 -12.37 21.67
N ILE A 11 -5.06 -13.50 20.96
CA ILE A 11 -5.71 -14.80 21.27
C ILE A 11 -7.23 -14.63 21.52
N THR A 12 -7.86 -13.68 20.83
CA THR A 12 -9.30 -13.48 20.86
C THR A 12 -9.88 -13.75 19.47
N ASP A 13 -11.07 -14.35 19.41
CA ASP A 13 -11.81 -14.55 18.15
C ASP A 13 -11.95 -13.24 17.35
N MET A 14 -12.22 -12.16 18.06
CA MET A 14 -12.36 -10.83 17.45
C MET A 14 -11.03 -10.29 16.93
N GLY A 15 -9.92 -10.51 17.63
CA GLY A 15 -8.56 -10.13 17.20
C GLY A 15 -8.12 -10.91 15.96
N LEU A 16 -8.38 -12.22 15.92
CA LEU A 16 -8.05 -13.08 14.78
C LEU A 16 -8.85 -12.70 13.53
N LYS A 17 -10.16 -12.44 13.67
CA LYS A 17 -11.00 -11.99 12.55
C LYS A 17 -10.54 -10.65 11.98
N ARG A 18 -10.10 -9.71 12.85
CA ARG A 18 -9.53 -8.43 12.39
C ARG A 18 -8.18 -8.61 11.71
N ALA A 19 -7.31 -9.48 12.24
CA ALA A 19 -6.02 -9.78 11.62
C ALA A 19 -6.21 -10.36 10.21
N LEU A 20 -7.18 -11.26 10.03
CA LEU A 20 -7.53 -11.82 8.73
C LEU A 20 -7.99 -10.74 7.73
N LEU A 21 -8.92 -9.89 8.14
CA LEU A 21 -9.38 -8.78 7.30
C LEU A 21 -8.21 -7.85 6.92
N LEU A 22 -7.31 -7.58 7.88
CA LEU A 22 -6.16 -6.72 7.64
C LEU A 22 -5.14 -7.34 6.67
N ILE A 23 -4.94 -8.65 6.68
CA ILE A 23 -4.08 -9.34 5.70
C ILE A 23 -4.63 -9.10 4.28
N ILE A 24 -5.93 -9.27 4.08
CA ILE A 24 -6.60 -9.06 2.79
C ILE A 24 -6.51 -7.58 2.37
N SER A 25 -6.90 -6.66 3.26
CA SER A 25 -6.87 -5.22 2.99
C SER A 25 -5.46 -4.71 2.69
N HIS A 26 -4.47 -5.15 3.46
CA HIS A 26 -3.09 -4.73 3.25
C HIS A 26 -2.53 -5.24 1.93
N GLY A 27 -2.87 -6.48 1.53
CA GLY A 27 -2.50 -7.01 0.22
C GLY A 27 -3.10 -6.20 -0.93
N PHE A 28 -4.38 -5.84 -0.84
CA PHE A 28 -5.05 -5.03 -1.85
C PHE A 28 -4.46 -3.62 -1.96
N ILE A 29 -4.35 -2.91 -0.83
CA ILE A 29 -3.79 -1.55 -0.76
C ILE A 29 -2.33 -1.54 -1.23
N GLY A 30 -1.55 -2.54 -0.81
CA GLY A 30 -0.15 -2.69 -1.23
C GLY A 30 -0.03 -2.91 -2.73
N ALA A 31 -0.84 -3.80 -3.31
CA ALA A 31 -0.87 -4.03 -4.75
C ALA A 31 -1.25 -2.76 -5.53
N SER A 32 -2.28 -2.02 -5.09
CA SER A 32 -2.68 -0.76 -5.73
C SER A 32 -1.58 0.31 -5.65
N LEU A 33 -0.90 0.45 -4.51
CA LEU A 33 0.19 1.41 -4.33
C LEU A 33 1.40 1.05 -5.20
N ILE A 34 1.79 -0.22 -5.24
CA ILE A 34 2.93 -0.68 -6.06
C ILE A 34 2.60 -0.52 -7.55
N PHE A 35 1.36 -0.83 -7.95
CA PHE A 35 0.89 -0.60 -9.31
C PHE A 35 0.96 0.88 -9.68
N LEU A 36 0.46 1.77 -8.82
CA LEU A 36 0.50 3.21 -9.07
C LEU A 36 1.94 3.74 -9.13
N ALA A 37 2.81 3.31 -8.21
CA ALA A 37 4.23 3.65 -8.24
C ALA A 37 4.91 3.16 -9.53
N GLY A 38 4.57 1.97 -10.02
CA GLY A 38 5.04 1.45 -11.31
C GLY A 38 4.58 2.30 -12.49
N MET A 39 3.31 2.73 -12.51
CA MET A 39 2.78 3.65 -13.52
C MET A 39 3.48 5.01 -13.48
N THR A 40 3.75 5.54 -12.29
CA THR A 40 4.50 6.80 -12.13
C THR A 40 5.94 6.65 -12.63
N TYR A 41 6.59 5.53 -12.32
CA TYR A 41 7.94 5.24 -12.80
C TYR A 41 8.01 5.08 -14.32
N ASP A 42 7.04 4.40 -14.94
CA ASP A 42 6.96 4.26 -16.41
C ASP A 42 6.94 5.63 -17.13
N ARG A 43 6.31 6.62 -16.52
CA ARG A 43 6.18 7.98 -17.08
C ARG A 43 7.42 8.85 -16.89
N ILE A 44 8.04 8.79 -15.71
CA ILE A 44 9.12 9.70 -15.33
C ILE A 44 10.50 9.06 -15.59
N GLN A 45 10.55 7.72 -15.66
CA GLN A 45 11.77 6.92 -15.73
C GLN A 45 12.81 7.23 -14.63
N SER A 46 12.38 7.88 -13.54
CA SER A 46 13.18 8.16 -12.36
C SER A 46 12.47 7.68 -11.11
N VAL A 47 13.26 7.26 -10.12
CA VAL A 47 12.79 6.85 -8.77
C VAL A 47 13.11 7.94 -7.72
N TYR A 48 13.79 9.02 -8.11
CA TYR A 48 14.18 10.08 -7.18
C TYR A 48 13.03 11.04 -6.95
N LEU A 49 12.55 11.11 -5.71
CA LEU A 49 11.44 11.97 -5.31
C LEU A 49 11.70 13.47 -5.58
N ASP A 50 12.96 13.89 -5.55
CA ASP A 50 13.37 15.27 -5.86
C ASP A 50 13.00 15.67 -7.31
N GLU A 51 13.09 14.72 -8.25
CA GLU A 51 12.78 14.93 -9.67
C GLU A 51 11.27 14.74 -9.97
N MET A 52 10.48 14.25 -9.00
CA MET A 52 9.05 13.96 -9.15
C MET A 52 8.14 15.18 -8.84
N GLY A 53 8.68 16.39 -8.80
CA GLY A 53 7.91 17.61 -8.58
C GLY A 53 6.89 17.87 -9.69
N GLY A 54 5.64 18.19 -9.32
CA GLY A 54 4.61 18.63 -10.28
C GLY A 54 3.91 17.52 -11.09
N ILE A 55 4.17 16.24 -10.78
CA ILE A 55 3.63 15.08 -11.51
C ILE A 55 2.10 14.96 -11.49
N ALA A 56 1.44 15.64 -10.56
CA ALA A 56 -0.02 15.65 -10.46
C ALA A 56 -0.71 16.40 -11.62
N VAL A 57 -0.01 17.32 -12.29
CA VAL A 57 -0.56 18.10 -13.42
C VAL A 57 -0.69 17.27 -14.70
N PRO A 58 0.34 16.51 -15.15
CA PRO A 58 0.22 15.64 -16.32
C PRO A 58 -0.49 14.30 -16.05
N MET A 59 -0.74 13.92 -14.79
CA MET A 59 -1.40 12.65 -14.49
C MET A 59 -2.90 12.69 -14.86
N PRO A 60 -3.39 11.77 -15.71
CA PRO A 60 -4.82 11.61 -15.94
C PRO A 60 -5.52 11.09 -14.67
N LYS A 61 -6.79 11.46 -14.50
CA LYS A 61 -7.62 11.03 -13.36
C LYS A 61 -7.96 9.54 -13.42
#